data_AF-A0A6A7LVD0-F1
#
_entry.id   AF-A0A6A7LVD0-F1
#
_cell.length_a   1.000
_cell.length_b   1.000
_cell.length_c   1.000
_cell.angle_alpha   90.00
_cell.angle_beta   90.00
_cell.angle_gamma   90.00
#
_symmetry.space_group_name_H-M   'P 1'
#
loop_
_entity.id
_entity.type
_entity.pdbx_description
1 polymer ?
#
loop_
_entity_poly.entity_id
_entity_poly.type
_entity_poly.pdbx_seq_one_letter_code
_entity_poly.pdbx_strand_id
1 'polypeptide(L)'
;MNFAPSENGALVEADERELEVTYLGPYKVASDQLHPFVQFTMDDVQPQDHMAWETQGPIADRTVERLATSDRGIVMLRQVLRREIDKVQEGGDPINVYREPDHPTIDTNHTVQMHEWAESARHRRAAART
;
A
#
# COMPACT_ATOMS: atom_id res chain seq x y z
N MET A 1 -5.22 8.63 -13.25
CA MET A 1 -3.95 8.41 -13.99
C MET A 1 -4.24 7.40 -15.09
N ASN A 2 -3.91 7.73 -16.34
CA ASN A 2 -4.05 6.80 -17.47
C ASN A 2 -2.63 6.44 -17.92
N PHE A 3 -2.25 5.17 -17.76
CA PHE A 3 -0.96 4.66 -18.20
C PHE A 3 -1.15 4.04 -19.58
N ALA A 4 -1.27 4.88 -20.60
CA ALA A 4 -1.33 4.40 -21.98
C ALA A 4 0.10 4.13 -22.48
N PRO A 5 0.37 2.95 -23.08
CA PRO A 5 1.64 2.71 -23.75
C PRO A 5 1.78 3.68 -24.94
N SER A 6 3.01 4.06 -25.25
CA SER A 6 3.31 4.80 -26.46
C SER A 6 3.07 3.94 -27.70
N GLU A 7 2.61 4.55 -28.79
CA GLU A 7 2.30 3.84 -30.05
C GLU A 7 3.47 3.00 -30.60
N ASN A 8 4.71 3.35 -30.22
CA ASN A 8 5.95 2.75 -30.71
C ASN A 8 6.77 2.05 -29.61
N GLY A 9 6.26 1.91 -28.38
CA GLY A 9 7.00 1.34 -27.25
C GLY A 9 8.18 2.20 -26.79
N ALA A 10 8.34 3.42 -27.31
CA ALA A 10 9.33 4.36 -26.82
C ALA A 10 8.94 4.86 -25.41
N LEU A 11 9.92 5.13 -24.57
CA LEU A 11 9.68 5.85 -23.32
C LEU A 11 9.12 7.22 -23.67
N VAL A 12 7.86 7.46 -23.30
CA VAL A 12 7.30 8.82 -23.29
C VAL A 12 7.84 9.44 -22.02
N GLU A 13 8.76 10.39 -22.18
CA GLU A 13 9.10 11.33 -21.11
C GLU A 13 7.77 11.91 -20.64
N ALA A 14 7.32 11.51 -19.45
CA ALA A 14 6.21 12.17 -18.80
C ALA A 14 6.58 13.66 -18.77
N ASP A 15 5.62 14.55 -19.05
CA ASP A 15 5.86 15.96 -18.77
C ASP A 15 5.93 16.10 -17.25
N GLU A 16 7.10 15.83 -16.66
CA GLU A 16 7.38 15.82 -15.23
C GLU A 16 7.12 17.18 -14.57
N ARG A 17 6.79 18.20 -15.37
CA ARG A 17 6.87 19.61 -15.03
C ARG A 17 5.70 20.14 -14.19
N GLU A 18 4.70 19.34 -13.84
CA GLU A 18 3.55 19.86 -13.07
C GLU A 18 2.90 18.90 -12.06
N LEU A 19 3.54 17.76 -11.72
CA LEU A 19 3.06 17.00 -10.56
C LEU A 19 3.51 17.70 -9.28
N GLU A 20 2.56 18.32 -8.58
CA GLU A 20 2.79 18.88 -7.25
C GLU A 20 3.19 17.74 -6.28
N VAL A 21 4.49 17.59 -6.05
CA VAL A 21 5.02 16.62 -5.09
C VAL A 21 4.92 17.21 -3.69
N THR A 22 3.99 16.69 -2.90
CA THR A 22 3.94 16.98 -1.47
C THR A 22 4.83 16.00 -0.72
N TYR A 23 5.88 16.51 -0.08
CA TYR A 23 6.73 15.72 0.81
C TYR A 23 6.08 15.64 2.19
N LEU A 24 5.72 14.43 2.62
CA LEU A 24 5.26 14.20 3.98
C LEU A 24 6.46 14.24 4.94
N GLY A 25 6.31 14.95 6.05
CA GLY A 25 7.31 14.98 7.12
C GLY A 25 7.49 13.59 7.77
N PRO A 26 8.62 13.35 8.46
CA PRO A 26 8.85 12.09 9.13
C PRO A 26 7.87 11.88 10.29
N TYR A 27 7.39 10.65 10.47
CA TYR A 27 6.56 10.24 11.61
C TYR A 27 7.38 9.98 12.90
N LYS A 28 8.51 10.70 13.03
CA LYS A 28 9.51 10.49 14.09
C LYS A 28 10.10 11.81 14.55
N VAL A 29 10.31 11.94 15.86
CA VAL A 29 11.14 12.97 16.48
C VAL A 29 12.60 12.51 16.43
N ALA A 30 13.52 13.42 16.07
CA ALA A 30 14.94 13.13 15.90
C ALA A 30 15.19 11.93 14.96
N SER A 31 14.59 11.98 13.77
CA SER A 31 14.58 10.88 12.79
C SER A 31 15.97 10.47 12.26
N ASP A 32 16.98 11.31 12.47
CA ASP A 32 18.39 11.10 12.17
C ASP A 32 19.15 10.28 13.24
N GLN A 33 18.53 10.08 14.41
CA GLN A 33 19.15 9.38 15.55
C GLN A 33 18.73 7.91 15.61
N LEU A 34 19.42 7.14 16.46
CA LEU A 34 19.05 5.76 16.79
C LEU A 34 18.27 5.69 18.11
N HIS A 35 17.57 4.58 18.33
CA HIS A 35 16.90 4.29 19.59
C HIS A 35 17.95 4.30 20.74
N PRO A 36 17.66 4.91 21.92
CA PRO A 36 16.33 5.38 22.37
C PRO A 36 16.01 6.84 22.07
N PHE A 37 16.88 7.56 21.34
CA PHE A 37 16.72 9.00 21.11
C PHE A 37 15.68 9.30 20.03
N VAL A 38 15.65 8.50 18.96
CA VAL A 38 14.56 8.57 17.97
C VAL A 38 13.28 7.95 18.54
N GLN A 39 12.16 8.65 18.35
CA GLN A 39 10.84 8.20 18.84
C GLN A 39 9.77 8.47 17.78
N PHE A 40 8.81 7.56 17.65
CA PHE A 40 7.65 7.74 16.77
C PHE A 40 6.67 8.77 17.35
N THR A 41 6.05 9.58 16.48
CA THR A 41 5.05 10.57 16.86
C THR A 41 3.69 9.87 17.04
N MET A 42 3.32 9.43 18.24
CA MET A 42 2.17 8.51 18.45
C MET A 42 0.78 9.17 18.42
N ASP A 43 0.67 10.41 17.94
CA ASP A 43 -0.53 11.25 17.98
C ASP A 43 -1.52 11.00 16.82
N ASP A 44 -1.15 10.21 15.81
CA ASP A 44 -2.01 9.84 14.68
C ASP A 44 -1.83 8.35 14.31
N VAL A 45 -2.78 7.80 13.54
CA VAL A 45 -2.84 6.40 13.13
C VAL A 45 -1.64 6.03 12.25
N GLN A 46 -1.27 6.89 11.30
CA GLN A 46 -0.18 6.60 10.36
C GLN A 46 1.17 6.35 11.09
N PRO A 47 1.63 7.23 12.00
CA PRO A 47 2.79 6.93 12.83
C PRO A 47 2.70 5.66 13.68
N GLN A 48 1.51 5.33 14.20
CA GLN A 48 1.31 4.13 15.03
C GLN A 48 1.51 2.86 14.20
N ASP A 49 0.99 2.83 12.98
CA ASP A 49 1.19 1.73 12.03
C ASP A 49 2.64 1.66 11.55
N HIS A 50 3.26 2.80 11.24
CA HIS A 50 4.69 2.87 10.90
C HIS A 50 5.57 2.29 12.00
N MET A 51 5.30 2.63 13.27
CA MET A 51 5.98 2.05 14.42
C MET A 51 5.83 0.53 14.43
N ALA A 52 4.62 0.02 14.26
CA ALA A 52 4.34 -1.41 14.26
C ALA A 52 5.02 -2.15 13.08
N TRP A 53 5.16 -1.52 11.92
CA TRP A 53 5.83 -2.13 10.75
C TRP A 53 7.35 -2.16 10.91
N GLU A 54 7.96 -1.02 11.23
CA GLU A 54 9.42 -0.87 11.22
C GLU A 54 10.10 -1.63 12.35
N THR A 55 9.46 -1.72 13.52
CA THR A 55 10.06 -2.36 14.71
C THR A 55 10.14 -3.88 14.61
N GLN A 56 9.51 -4.50 13.59
CA GLN A 56 9.66 -5.92 13.28
C GLN A 56 11.02 -6.25 12.65
N GLY A 57 11.80 -5.24 12.26
CA GLY A 57 13.12 -5.37 11.65
C GLY A 57 13.07 -5.37 10.10
N PRO A 58 14.24 -5.24 9.43
CA PRO A 58 14.31 -5.09 7.97
C PRO A 58 13.68 -6.27 7.21
N ILE A 59 13.89 -7.49 7.69
CA ILE A 59 13.23 -8.71 7.22
C ILE A 59 12.87 -9.51 8.47
N ALA A 60 11.59 -9.50 8.82
CA ALA A 60 11.11 -10.24 9.98
C ALA A 60 11.12 -11.75 9.72
N ASP A 61 11.69 -12.53 10.65
CA ASP A 61 11.64 -13.99 10.61
C ASP A 61 10.23 -14.48 10.96
N ARG A 62 9.51 -14.95 9.93
CA ARG A 62 8.13 -15.46 10.06
C ARG A 62 8.05 -16.94 10.39
N THR A 63 9.18 -17.65 10.53
CA THR A 63 9.18 -19.09 10.83
C THR A 63 8.76 -19.39 12.27
N VAL A 64 8.96 -18.42 13.16
CA VAL A 64 8.64 -18.51 14.59
C VAL A 64 7.34 -17.79 14.99
N GLU A 65 6.67 -17.17 14.03
CA GLU A 65 5.44 -16.39 14.26
C GLU A 65 4.26 -17.29 14.63
N ARG A 66 3.52 -16.90 15.67
CA ARG A 66 2.35 -17.66 16.17
C ARG A 66 1.06 -16.95 15.77
N LEU A 67 0.44 -17.42 14.69
CA LEU A 67 -0.82 -16.88 14.18
C LEU A 67 -2.02 -17.47 14.92
N ALA A 68 -2.99 -16.63 15.25
CA ALA A 68 -4.26 -17.00 15.86
C ALA A 68 -5.38 -17.13 14.81
N THR A 69 -6.59 -17.51 15.26
CA THR A 69 -7.74 -17.71 14.35
C THR A 69 -8.13 -16.45 13.58
N SER A 70 -7.96 -15.27 14.17
CA SER A 70 -8.20 -13.98 13.52
C SER A 70 -7.27 -13.73 12.32
N ASP A 71 -6.11 -14.37 12.28
CA ASP A 71 -5.08 -14.19 11.25
C ASP A 71 -5.32 -15.07 10.01
N ARG A 72 -6.52 -15.64 9.86
CA ARG A 72 -6.88 -16.49 8.71
C ARG A 72 -6.58 -15.81 7.37
N GLY A 73 -6.80 -14.49 7.26
CA GLY A 73 -6.48 -13.72 6.06
C GLY A 73 -4.97 -13.72 5.74
N ILE A 74 -4.13 -13.61 6.77
CA ILE A 74 -2.66 -13.67 6.63
C ILE A 74 -2.22 -15.04 6.13
N VAL A 75 -2.78 -16.11 6.71
CA VAL A 75 -2.49 -17.49 6.27
C VAL A 75 -2.86 -17.68 4.81
N MET A 76 -4.07 -17.26 4.42
CA MET A 76 -4.56 -17.37 3.04
C MET A 76 -3.68 -16.60 2.07
N LEU A 77 -3.34 -15.34 2.39
CA LEU A 77 -2.46 -14.52 1.56
C LEU A 77 -1.10 -15.19 1.36
N ARG A 78 -0.48 -15.71 2.42
CA ARG A 78 0.82 -16.39 2.35
C ARG A 78 0.78 -17.68 1.55
N GLN A 79 -0.32 -18.43 1.62
CA GLN A 79 -0.51 -19.63 0.81
C GLN A 79 -0.63 -19.29 -0.68
N VAL A 80 -1.40 -18.25 -1.02
CA VAL A 80 -1.49 -17.75 -2.39
C VAL A 80 -0.12 -17.30 -2.89
N LEU A 81 0.58 -16.44 -2.15
CA LEU A 81 1.89 -15.94 -2.57
C LEU A 81 2.90 -17.06 -2.85
N ARG A 82 3.00 -18.08 -1.98
CA ARG A 82 3.90 -19.23 -2.22
C ARG A 82 3.54 -19.98 -3.50
N ARG A 83 2.26 -20.33 -3.66
CA ARG A 83 1.76 -21.01 -4.87
C ARG A 83 2.06 -20.22 -6.15
N GLU A 84 1.88 -18.91 -6.13
CA GLU A 84 2.13 -18.07 -7.30
C GLU A 84 3.63 -17.88 -7.57
N ILE A 85 4.48 -17.85 -6.53
CA ILE A 85 5.93 -17.87 -6.69
C ILE A 85 6.37 -19.17 -7.36
N ASP A 86 5.85 -20.32 -6.93
CA ASP A 86 6.18 -21.63 -7.51
C ASP A 86 5.82 -21.67 -9.02
N LYS A 87 4.63 -21.19 -9.40
CA LYS A 87 4.21 -21.08 -10.82
C LYS A 87 5.16 -20.23 -11.65
N VAL A 88 5.59 -19.08 -11.12
CA VAL A 88 6.54 -18.19 -11.81
C VAL A 88 7.88 -18.89 -12.01
N GLN A 89 8.36 -19.63 -11.01
CA GLN A 89 9.61 -20.39 -11.12
C GLN A 89 9.52 -21.52 -12.17
N GLU A 90 8.33 -22.09 -12.37
CA GLU A 90 8.04 -23.07 -13.42
C GLU A 90 7.85 -22.43 -14.81
N GLY A 91 7.94 -21.11 -14.92
CA GLY A 91 7.79 -20.35 -16.17
C GLY A 91 6.34 -20.03 -16.55
N GLY A 92 5.39 -20.25 -15.64
CA GLY A 92 3.99 -19.88 -15.80
C GLY A 92 3.68 -18.46 -15.34
N ASP A 93 2.47 -18.01 -15.67
CA ASP A 93 1.95 -16.71 -15.21
C ASP A 93 1.28 -16.84 -13.84
N PRO A 94 1.56 -15.91 -12.90
CA PRO A 94 0.85 -15.84 -11.64
C PRO A 94 -0.55 -15.24 -11.84
N ILE A 95 -1.43 -15.39 -10.85
CA ILE A 95 -2.74 -14.73 -10.86
C ILE A 95 -2.58 -13.21 -11.08
N ASN A 96 -3.59 -12.62 -11.71
CA ASN A 96 -3.66 -11.19 -12.05
C ASN A 96 -2.61 -10.70 -13.07
N VAL A 97 -2.02 -11.61 -13.84
CA VAL A 97 -1.31 -11.27 -15.08
C VAL A 97 -2.23 -11.49 -16.26
N TYR A 98 -2.55 -10.41 -16.96
CA TYR A 98 -3.38 -10.39 -18.16
C TYR A 98 -2.53 -9.81 -19.29
N ARG A 99 -2.46 -10.52 -20.42
CA ARG A 99 -1.58 -10.15 -21.54
C ARG A 99 -2.39 -9.64 -22.73
N GLU A 100 -3.70 -9.85 -22.71
CA GLU A 100 -4.64 -9.40 -23.73
C GLU A 100 -4.72 -7.86 -23.73
N PRO A 101 -4.55 -7.19 -24.88
CA PRO A 101 -4.61 -5.73 -24.97
C PRO A 101 -5.96 -5.14 -24.56
N ASP A 102 -7.03 -5.93 -24.62
CA ASP A 102 -8.41 -5.55 -24.34
C ASP A 102 -8.93 -6.09 -23.01
N HIS A 103 -8.05 -6.49 -22.09
CA HIS A 103 -8.47 -7.00 -20.78
C HIS A 103 -9.29 -5.92 -20.02
N PRO A 104 -10.51 -6.24 -19.55
CA PRO A 104 -11.34 -5.28 -18.84
C PRO A 104 -10.66 -4.84 -17.55
N THR A 105 -10.67 -3.53 -17.27
CA THR A 105 -10.20 -2.99 -15.99
C THR A 105 -10.97 -3.66 -14.86
N ILE A 106 -10.25 -4.23 -13.90
CA ILE A 106 -10.87 -4.78 -12.69
C ILE A 106 -11.39 -3.61 -11.85
N ASP A 107 -12.71 -3.55 -11.67
CA ASP A 107 -13.31 -2.61 -10.72
C ASP A 107 -12.97 -3.07 -9.30
N THR A 108 -12.08 -2.32 -8.66
CA THR A 108 -11.66 -2.54 -7.28
C THR A 108 -12.64 -1.92 -6.27
N ASN A 109 -13.74 -1.34 -6.75
CA ASN A 109 -14.71 -0.56 -5.98
C ASN A 109 -14.08 0.64 -5.24
N HIS A 110 -12.86 1.04 -5.62
CA HIS A 110 -12.11 2.11 -4.98
C HIS A 110 -12.83 3.47 -5.08
N THR A 111 -13.48 3.73 -6.22
CA THR A 111 -14.24 4.97 -6.46
C THR A 111 -15.42 5.10 -5.49
N VAL A 112 -16.10 4.00 -5.18
CA VAL A 112 -17.21 3.97 -4.21
C VAL A 112 -16.70 4.29 -2.81
N GLN A 113 -15.60 3.66 -2.39
CA GLN A 113 -14.99 3.92 -1.09
C GLN A 113 -14.55 5.38 -0.92
N MET A 114 -13.94 5.98 -1.96
CA MET A 114 -13.55 7.40 -1.92
C MET A 114 -14.77 8.33 -1.79
N HIS A 115 -15.87 8.03 -2.46
CA HIS A 115 -17.12 8.78 -2.35
C HIS A 115 -17.69 8.72 -0.93
N GLU A 116 -17.80 7.53 -0.35
CA GLU A 116 -18.28 7.32 1.02
C GLU A 116 -17.42 8.06 2.06
N TRP A 117 -16.10 8.05 1.88
CA TRP A 117 -15.17 8.78 2.74
C TRP A 117 -15.32 10.29 2.62
N ALA A 118 -15.49 10.81 1.41
CA ALA A 118 -15.73 12.23 1.19
C ALA A 118 -17.06 12.70 1.84
N GLU A 119 -18.11 11.90 1.74
CA GLU A 119 -19.41 12.18 2.39
C GLU A 119 -19.34 12.09 3.92
N SER A 120 -18.62 11.10 4.46
CA SER A 120 -18.40 10.95 5.89
C SER A 120 -17.56 12.11 6.46
N ALA A 121 -16.55 12.58 5.72
CA ALA A 121 -15.77 13.76 6.10
C ALA A 121 -16.61 15.04 6.11
N ARG A 122 -17.54 15.20 5.16
CA ARG A 122 -18.50 16.31 5.14
C ARG A 122 -19.44 16.28 6.36
N HIS A 123 -19.96 15.12 6.73
CA HIS A 123 -20.82 14.96 7.91
C HIS A 123 -20.09 15.29 9.23
N ARG A 124 -18.85 14.80 9.40
CA ARG A 124 -18.04 15.10 10.60
C ARG A 124 -17.73 16.59 10.77
N ARG A 125 -17.49 17.30 9.66
CA ARG A 125 -17.26 18.76 9.68
C ARG A 125 -18.53 19.58 9.98
N ALA A 126 -19.71 19.07 9.61
CA ALA A 126 -20.98 19.71 9.94
C ALA A 126 -21.33 19.54 11.42
N ALA A 127 -21.10 18.35 11.99
CA ALA A 127 -21.37 18.07 13.41
C ALA A 127 -20.43 18.82 14.37
N ALA A 128 -19.20 19.12 13.97
CA ALA A 128 -18.22 19.85 14.79
C ALA A 128 -18.41 21.38 14.80
N ARG A 129 -19.40 21.93 14.07
CA ARG A 129 -19.73 23.37 14.02
C ARG A 129 -20.99 23.76 14.80
N THR A 130 -21.59 22.79 15.49
CA THR A 130 -22.71 22.95 16.45
C THR A 130 -22.19 22.70 17.86
#